data_AF-A0A8I0ADU4-F1
#
_entry.id   AF-A0A8I0ADU4-F1
#
_cell.length_a   1.000
_cell.length_b   1.000
_cell.length_c   1.000
_cell.angle_alpha   90.00
_cell.angle_beta   90.00
_cell.angle_gamma   90.00
#
_symmetry.space_group_name_H-M   'P 1'
#
loop_
_entity.id
_entity.type
_entity.pdbx_description
1 polymer ?
#
loop_
_entity_poly.entity_id
_entity_poly.type
_entity_poly.pdbx_seq_one_letter_code
_entity_poly.pdbx_strand_id
1 'polypeptide(L)'
;MRKCDVGGQAVIEGVMMRGSKGMATAIRTPKGKIKVSVKKTVSLTKKYKILSLPFIRGITALLDSLIIGIKTLNYSASFFEEEEEESAFEKLIKDVFGEKLAGDLIITLTMMLSFVVSIGIFIGIPTSIASIFKTFGFSSIILNLIEASIRIAILILYMFLISNMEDIYRVFQYHGAEHKTIFCYENEQRLTIENVKKQSRLHPRCGTNFIFLTMFVSILLYTFTGWGNFIERIIIRIVLLPVVAGISYEIIKWLGRSESKLSKIIAYPGLMLQKLTTKEPDDMQIEVAIKSLMAAEGIKDMKTIGELLIYGNQQLKEAEIDTYILDCQLLLTKVLNKDKIYLILNKDEEVSNLNENKFKQLIKKRKEKMPMAYILKDVEFMGLDFYVEEGVLIPRGDTEVLVEEVLKYIGEEEAISICDLCCGSGAIGISLAALRNNIKVDLVDFYPIPEKVTKKNIVKHNLEERTEFIKSDLLNKVIEDGKKYDILVSNPPYIADEVIDDLMEDVKDYEPHTALAGGEDGMDFYNIIVSESRKVLNENGILAFEIGYDQGEKVKVLMEENGFKNIKVIQDLAGLDRVVIGNF
;
A
#
# COMPACT_ATOMS: atom_id res chain seq x y z
N MET A 1 -10.01 -0.90 25.01
CA MET A 1 -9.81 -1.97 24.00
C MET A 1 -10.93 -1.90 22.99
N ARG A 2 -10.58 -1.96 21.70
CA ARG A 2 -11.54 -2.01 20.60
C ARG A 2 -12.39 -3.27 20.74
N LYS A 3 -13.72 -3.14 20.61
CA LYS A 3 -14.62 -4.31 20.58
C LYS A 3 -14.53 -4.97 19.20
N CYS A 4 -13.56 -5.85 19.03
CA CYS A 4 -13.34 -6.64 17.82
C CYS A 4 -13.69 -8.12 18.05
N ASP A 5 -14.43 -8.71 17.10
CA ASP A 5 -14.71 -10.15 17.02
C ASP A 5 -13.59 -10.86 16.24
N VAL A 6 -12.35 -10.66 16.67
CA VAL A 6 -11.17 -11.40 16.16
C VAL A 6 -10.89 -12.57 17.08
N GLY A 7 -10.55 -13.71 16.51
CA GLY A 7 -10.05 -14.87 17.25
C GLY A 7 -9.12 -15.69 16.37
N GLY A 8 -8.32 -16.56 16.98
CA GLY A 8 -7.41 -17.41 16.23
C GLY A 8 -7.30 -18.82 16.79
N GLN A 9 -6.42 -19.57 16.15
CA GLN A 9 -5.98 -20.89 16.57
C GLN A 9 -4.54 -21.11 16.11
N ALA A 10 -3.68 -21.55 17.01
CA ALA A 10 -2.35 -22.05 16.66
C ALA A 10 -2.43 -23.38 15.91
N VAL A 11 -1.56 -23.54 14.91
CA VAL A 11 -1.38 -24.76 14.13
C VAL A 11 0.12 -25.05 13.98
N ILE A 12 0.48 -26.15 13.33
CA ILE A 12 1.89 -26.53 13.13
C ILE A 12 2.57 -25.44 12.30
N GLU A 13 3.65 -24.86 12.85
CA GLU A 13 4.39 -23.74 12.25
C GLU A 13 3.55 -22.53 11.83
N GLY A 14 2.39 -22.31 12.45
CA GLY A 14 1.45 -21.33 11.94
C GLY A 14 0.37 -20.85 12.89
N VAL A 15 -0.36 -19.85 12.42
CA VAL A 15 -1.53 -19.31 13.09
C VAL A 15 -2.65 -19.15 12.07
N MET A 16 -3.87 -19.51 12.48
CA MET A 16 -5.10 -19.15 11.80
C MET A 16 -5.77 -18.03 12.56
N MET A 17 -6.18 -16.98 11.84
CA MET A 17 -6.90 -15.84 12.35
C MET A 17 -8.24 -15.71 11.63
N ARG A 18 -9.29 -15.40 12.39
CA ARG A 18 -10.62 -15.08 11.90
C ARG A 18 -10.91 -13.62 12.21
N GLY A 19 -11.16 -12.86 11.15
CA GLY A 19 -11.41 -11.44 11.20
C GLY A 19 -12.67 -11.01 10.45
N SER A 20 -12.81 -9.70 10.26
CA SER A 20 -13.94 -9.05 9.61
C SER A 20 -14.01 -9.32 8.10
N LYS A 21 -12.86 -9.53 7.43
CA LYS A 21 -12.78 -9.78 5.98
C LYS A 21 -12.76 -11.26 5.62
N GLY A 22 -12.43 -12.13 6.57
CA GLY A 22 -12.46 -13.57 6.37
C GLY A 22 -11.59 -14.32 7.36
N MET A 23 -11.20 -15.52 6.97
CA MET A 23 -10.29 -16.37 7.72
C MET A 23 -8.98 -16.45 6.95
N ALA A 24 -7.86 -16.23 7.62
CA ALA A 24 -6.54 -16.37 7.04
C ALA A 24 -5.71 -17.34 7.88
N THR A 25 -4.93 -18.17 7.21
CA THR A 25 -3.96 -19.07 7.85
C THR A 25 -2.59 -18.75 7.30
N ALA A 26 -1.66 -18.36 8.17
CA ALA A 26 -0.26 -18.15 7.82
C ALA A 26 0.59 -19.27 8.42
N ILE A 27 1.44 -19.89 7.60
CA ILE A 27 2.34 -20.98 8.01
C ILE A 27 3.74 -20.65 7.50
N ARG A 28 4.76 -20.90 8.32
CA ARG A 28 6.16 -20.83 7.93
C ARG A 28 6.59 -22.19 7.37
N THR A 29 6.80 -22.27 6.06
CA THR A 29 7.22 -23.52 5.40
C THR A 29 8.63 -23.94 5.80
N PRO A 30 9.04 -25.22 5.61
CA PRO A 30 10.41 -25.69 5.85
C PRO A 30 11.48 -24.88 5.10
N LYS A 31 11.13 -24.26 3.96
CA LYS A 31 12.00 -23.36 3.18
C LYS A 31 12.13 -21.95 3.79
N GLY A 32 11.60 -21.72 5.00
CA GLY A 32 11.64 -20.44 5.71
C GLY A 32 10.63 -19.38 5.23
N LYS A 33 9.93 -19.59 4.11
CA LYS A 33 8.94 -18.64 3.56
C LYS A 33 7.59 -18.75 4.27
N ILE A 34 6.92 -17.62 4.47
CA ILE A 34 5.56 -17.57 5.01
C ILE A 34 4.55 -17.70 3.86
N LYS A 35 3.68 -18.71 3.94
CA LYS A 35 2.55 -18.91 3.02
C LYS A 35 1.26 -18.50 3.72
N VAL A 36 0.48 -17.63 3.09
CA VAL A 36 -0.80 -17.15 3.62
C VAL A 36 -1.94 -17.65 2.73
N SER A 37 -2.90 -18.36 3.32
CA SER A 37 -4.12 -18.82 2.65
C SER A 37 -5.32 -18.06 3.23
N VAL A 38 -6.03 -17.30 2.38
CA VAL A 38 -7.23 -16.57 2.77
C VAL A 38 -8.47 -17.28 2.24
N LYS A 39 -9.43 -17.56 3.12
CA LYS A 39 -10.72 -18.18 2.79
C LYS A 39 -11.85 -17.32 3.33
N LYS A 40 -12.86 -17.07 2.50
CA LYS A 40 -14.13 -16.46 2.93
C LYS A 40 -15.02 -17.56 3.52
N THR A 41 -15.05 -17.68 4.84
CA THR A 41 -15.91 -18.65 5.52
C THR A 41 -17.17 -17.99 6.06
N VAL A 42 -18.33 -18.56 5.75
CA VAL A 42 -19.61 -18.18 6.38
C VAL A 42 -19.89 -19.14 7.53
N SER A 43 -20.06 -18.58 8.73
CA SER A 43 -20.40 -19.31 9.95
C SER A 43 -21.68 -20.16 9.78
N LEU A 44 -21.71 -21.39 10.30
CA LEU A 44 -22.94 -22.23 10.29
C LEU A 44 -24.14 -21.52 10.93
N THR A 45 -23.89 -20.73 11.98
CA THR A 45 -24.88 -19.89 12.69
C THR A 45 -25.40 -18.72 11.85
N LYS A 46 -24.65 -18.27 10.84
CA LYS A 46 -25.11 -17.27 9.85
C LYS A 46 -25.86 -17.93 8.70
N LYS A 47 -25.55 -19.19 8.37
CA LYS A 47 -26.20 -19.95 7.31
C LYS A 47 -27.61 -20.44 7.71
N TYR A 48 -27.82 -20.81 8.97
CA TYR A 48 -29.11 -21.28 9.48
C TYR A 48 -29.52 -20.55 10.77
N LYS A 49 -30.62 -19.77 10.72
CA LYS A 49 -31.07 -18.94 11.86
C LYS A 49 -31.42 -19.75 13.12
N ILE A 50 -31.95 -20.96 12.98
CA ILE A 50 -32.28 -21.85 14.11
C ILE A 50 -31.03 -22.22 14.92
N LEU A 51 -29.88 -22.34 14.26
CA LEU A 51 -28.60 -22.64 14.90
C LEU A 51 -28.01 -21.47 15.70
N SER A 52 -28.67 -20.30 15.69
CA SER A 52 -28.24 -19.09 16.43
C SER A 52 -28.94 -18.89 17.77
N LEU A 53 -29.92 -19.74 18.10
CA LEU A 53 -30.64 -19.71 19.38
C LEU A 53 -29.69 -19.93 20.57
N PRO A 54 -29.92 -19.30 21.74
CA PRO A 54 -29.16 -19.56 22.96
C PRO A 54 -29.09 -21.06 23.27
N PHE A 55 -27.99 -21.52 23.89
CA PHE A 55 -27.65 -22.95 24.11
C PHE A 55 -27.31 -23.74 22.83
N ILE A 56 -28.16 -23.71 21.80
CA ILE A 56 -27.93 -24.39 20.51
C ILE A 56 -26.73 -23.79 19.78
N ARG A 57 -26.59 -22.45 19.84
CA ARG A 57 -25.48 -21.71 19.25
C ARG A 57 -24.12 -22.12 19.81
N GLY A 58 -24.04 -22.50 21.08
CA GLY A 58 -22.77 -22.92 21.69
C GLY A 58 -22.29 -24.23 21.11
N ILE A 59 -23.19 -25.20 20.96
CA ILE A 59 -22.90 -26.49 20.32
C ILE A 59 -22.48 -26.27 18.87
N THR A 60 -23.21 -25.45 18.12
CA THR A 60 -22.93 -25.23 16.70
C THR A 60 -21.64 -24.45 16.47
N ALA A 61 -21.32 -23.47 17.32
CA ALA A 61 -20.05 -22.75 17.28
C ALA A 61 -18.86 -23.66 17.62
N LEU A 62 -19.02 -24.57 18.58
CA LEU A 62 -17.99 -25.56 18.92
C LEU A 62 -17.74 -26.54 17.77
N LEU A 63 -18.81 -27.07 17.15
CA LEU A 63 -18.70 -27.93 15.99
C LEU A 63 -18.05 -27.23 14.79
N ASP A 64 -18.44 -25.98 14.51
CA ASP A 64 -17.84 -25.16 13.45
C ASP A 64 -16.34 -24.95 13.71
N SER A 65 -15.97 -24.60 14.95
CA SER A 65 -14.58 -24.43 15.36
C SER A 65 -13.78 -25.73 15.28
N LEU A 66 -14.36 -26.87 15.65
CA LEU A 66 -13.71 -28.18 15.56
C LEU A 66 -13.45 -28.57 14.10
N ILE A 67 -14.45 -28.43 13.21
CA ILE A 67 -14.31 -28.73 11.79
C ILE A 67 -13.25 -27.83 11.14
N ILE A 68 -13.29 -26.52 11.42
CA ILE A 68 -12.30 -25.57 10.93
C ILE A 68 -10.92 -25.90 11.49
N GLY A 69 -10.83 -26.21 12.78
CA GLY A 69 -9.59 -26.54 13.47
C GLY A 69 -8.91 -27.75 12.84
N ILE A 70 -9.64 -28.85 12.63
CA ILE A 70 -9.11 -30.06 11.98
C ILE A 70 -8.66 -29.76 10.55
N LYS A 71 -9.47 -29.05 9.75
CA LYS A 71 -9.11 -28.68 8.38
C LYS A 71 -7.85 -27.82 8.31
N THR A 72 -7.68 -26.91 9.28
CA THR A 72 -6.54 -25.99 9.33
C THR A 72 -5.28 -26.72 9.82
N LEU A 73 -5.41 -27.62 10.79
CA LEU A 73 -4.32 -28.47 11.25
C LEU A 73 -3.83 -29.39 10.13
N ASN A 74 -4.72 -30.08 9.42
CA ASN A 74 -4.34 -30.92 8.28
C ASN A 74 -3.68 -30.09 7.16
N TYR A 75 -4.19 -28.88 6.91
CA TYR A 75 -3.53 -27.97 5.97
C TYR A 75 -2.12 -27.59 6.42
N SER A 76 -1.89 -27.34 7.71
CA SER A 76 -0.54 -27.07 8.22
C SER A 76 0.36 -28.29 8.13
N ALA A 77 -0.14 -29.47 8.52
CA ALA A 77 0.58 -30.73 8.53
C ALA A 77 1.07 -31.13 7.12
N SER A 78 0.28 -30.87 6.08
CA SER A 78 0.67 -31.20 4.68
C SER A 78 1.93 -30.46 4.16
N PHE A 79 2.45 -29.47 4.90
CA PHE A 79 3.73 -28.82 4.57
C PHE A 79 4.94 -29.47 5.25
N PHE A 80 4.70 -30.40 6.17
CA PHE A 80 5.69 -31.07 7.02
C PHE A 80 5.53 -32.59 7.02
N GLU A 81 4.72 -33.15 6.11
CA GLU A 81 4.73 -34.59 5.84
C GLU A 81 6.12 -34.94 5.29
N GLU A 82 7.00 -35.38 6.19
CA GLU A 82 8.15 -36.21 5.83
C GLU A 82 7.63 -37.58 5.38
N GLU A 83 8.32 -38.24 4.44
CA GLU A 83 8.03 -39.61 4.03
C GLU A 83 8.34 -40.56 5.21
N GLU A 84 7.47 -40.60 6.23
CA GLU A 84 7.54 -41.63 7.27
C GLU A 84 7.31 -43.01 6.63
N GLU A 85 8.16 -43.97 6.99
CA GLU A 85 8.00 -45.35 6.54
C GLU A 85 6.66 -45.91 7.02
N GLU A 86 5.79 -46.26 6.06
CA GLU A 86 4.46 -46.80 6.34
C GLU A 86 4.53 -48.01 7.28
N SER A 87 3.72 -47.99 8.33
CA SER A 87 3.69 -49.10 9.30
C SER A 87 3.19 -50.39 8.66
N ALA A 88 3.55 -51.56 9.21
CA ALA A 88 3.07 -52.85 8.71
C ALA A 88 1.53 -52.96 8.66
N PHE A 89 0.84 -52.22 9.53
CA PHE A 89 -0.61 -52.11 9.53
C PHE A 89 -1.15 -51.25 8.39
N GLU A 90 -0.49 -50.14 8.08
CA GLU A 90 -0.86 -49.26 6.97
C GLU A 90 -0.67 -49.94 5.62
N LYS A 91 0.44 -50.66 5.45
CA LYS A 91 0.70 -51.48 4.25
C LYS A 91 -0.40 -52.52 4.04
N LEU A 92 -0.76 -53.25 5.10
CA LEU A 92 -1.81 -54.28 5.04
C LEU A 92 -3.19 -53.70 4.68
N ILE A 93 -3.56 -52.52 5.17
CA ILE A 93 -4.82 -51.88 4.81
C ILE A 93 -4.78 -51.34 3.37
N LYS A 94 -3.66 -50.75 2.95
CA LYS A 94 -3.43 -50.26 1.58
C LYS A 94 -3.52 -51.38 0.56
N ASP A 95 -2.95 -52.55 0.87
CA ASP A 95 -2.99 -53.74 0.01
C ASP A 95 -4.40 -54.33 -0.16
N VAL A 96 -5.27 -54.21 0.86
CA VAL A 96 -6.63 -54.81 0.84
C VAL A 96 -7.70 -53.85 0.29
N PHE A 97 -7.59 -52.55 0.57
CA PHE A 97 -8.66 -51.58 0.26
C PHE A 97 -8.27 -50.52 -0.78
N GLY A 98 -7.00 -50.48 -1.22
CA GLY A 98 -6.46 -49.48 -2.15
C GLY A 98 -6.13 -48.14 -1.49
N GLU A 99 -5.14 -47.41 -2.03
CA GLU A 99 -4.51 -46.24 -1.38
C GLU A 99 -5.49 -45.20 -0.83
N LYS A 100 -6.50 -44.81 -1.60
CA LYS A 100 -7.42 -43.73 -1.23
C LYS A 100 -8.40 -44.13 -0.12
N LEU A 101 -8.99 -45.32 -0.22
CA LEU A 101 -9.92 -45.84 0.79
C LEU A 101 -9.17 -46.23 2.07
N ALA A 102 -7.95 -46.76 1.93
CA ALA A 102 -7.08 -47.06 3.05
C ALA A 102 -6.74 -45.82 3.88
N GLY A 103 -6.36 -44.71 3.25
CA GLY A 103 -6.05 -43.45 3.93
C GLY A 103 -7.24 -42.92 4.75
N ASP A 104 -8.43 -42.85 4.15
CA ASP A 104 -9.65 -42.40 4.84
C ASP A 104 -10.02 -43.34 6.00
N LEU A 105 -9.83 -44.65 5.83
CA LEU A 105 -10.12 -45.66 6.85
C LEU A 105 -9.14 -45.58 8.02
N ILE A 106 -7.84 -45.40 7.75
CA ILE A 106 -6.79 -45.23 8.77
C ILE A 106 -7.07 -43.99 9.62
N ILE A 107 -7.37 -42.85 8.99
CA ILE A 107 -7.73 -41.62 9.70
C ILE A 107 -8.98 -41.86 10.57
N THR A 108 -10.01 -42.48 10.00
CA THR A 108 -11.28 -42.73 10.71
C THR A 108 -11.07 -43.64 11.92
N LEU A 109 -10.30 -44.72 11.78
CA LEU A 109 -10.00 -45.65 12.87
C LEU A 109 -9.16 -44.98 13.96
N THR A 110 -8.16 -44.20 13.58
CA THR A 110 -7.29 -43.46 14.52
C THR A 110 -8.09 -42.42 15.31
N MET A 111 -9.01 -41.71 14.66
CA MET A 111 -9.93 -40.79 15.33
C MET A 111 -10.87 -41.51 16.30
N MET A 112 -11.43 -42.67 15.91
CA MET A 112 -12.27 -43.48 16.80
C MET A 112 -11.50 -43.98 18.02
N LEU A 113 -10.29 -44.52 17.82
CA LEU A 113 -9.43 -44.99 18.91
C LEU A 113 -9.10 -43.84 19.86
N SER A 114 -8.68 -42.69 19.32
CA SER A 114 -8.39 -41.49 20.11
C SER A 114 -9.59 -41.03 20.94
N PHE A 115 -10.80 -41.11 20.38
CA PHE A 115 -12.04 -40.78 21.08
C PHE A 115 -12.34 -41.77 22.22
N VAL A 116 -12.19 -43.07 21.98
CA VAL A 116 -12.36 -44.12 23.00
C VAL A 116 -11.35 -43.96 24.13
N VAL A 117 -10.08 -43.73 23.81
CA VAL A 117 -9.02 -43.47 24.79
C VAL A 117 -9.33 -42.21 25.61
N SER A 118 -9.80 -41.14 24.97
CA SER A 118 -10.20 -39.90 25.65
C SER A 118 -11.35 -40.12 26.63
N ILE A 119 -12.40 -40.86 26.24
CA ILE A 119 -13.48 -41.27 27.16
C ILE A 119 -12.91 -42.09 28.31
N GLY A 120 -12.03 -43.05 28.03
CA GLY A 120 -11.37 -43.86 29.06
C GLY A 120 -10.64 -43.00 30.09
N ILE A 121 -9.78 -42.08 29.64
CA ILE A 121 -8.94 -41.25 30.50
C ILE A 121 -9.76 -40.20 31.26
N PHE A 122 -10.63 -39.44 30.58
CA PHE A 122 -11.30 -38.28 31.18
C PHE A 122 -12.65 -38.60 31.84
N ILE A 123 -13.26 -39.73 31.49
CA ILE A 123 -14.56 -40.16 32.04
C ILE A 123 -14.40 -41.46 32.83
N GLY A 124 -13.80 -42.49 32.24
CA GLY A 124 -13.66 -43.81 32.84
C GLY A 124 -12.84 -43.80 34.13
N ILE A 125 -11.57 -43.41 34.05
CA ILE A 125 -10.61 -43.42 35.17
C ILE A 125 -11.13 -42.64 36.39
N PRO A 126 -11.58 -41.36 36.28
CA PRO A 126 -12.13 -40.64 37.43
C PRO A 126 -13.31 -41.38 38.09
N THR A 127 -14.19 -41.99 37.29
CA THR A 127 -15.34 -42.75 37.80
C THR A 127 -14.90 -43.97 38.56
N SER A 128 -13.96 -44.74 38.02
CA SER A 128 -13.47 -45.96 38.64
C SER A 128 -12.82 -45.64 39.98
N ILE A 129 -11.96 -44.63 40.03
CA ILE A 129 -11.29 -44.21 41.27
C ILE A 129 -12.31 -43.70 42.29
N ALA A 130 -13.23 -42.82 41.88
CA ALA A 130 -14.27 -42.32 42.78
C ALA A 130 -15.23 -43.43 43.28
N SER A 131 -15.44 -44.49 42.49
CA SER A 131 -16.27 -45.63 42.88
C SER A 131 -15.64 -46.46 43.99
N ILE A 132 -14.31 -46.47 44.13
CA ILE A 132 -13.63 -47.12 45.27
C ILE A 132 -14.01 -46.41 46.58
N PHE A 133 -14.15 -45.08 46.55
CA PHE A 133 -14.56 -44.30 47.71
C PHE A 133 -16.02 -44.55 48.13
N LYS A 134 -16.86 -45.11 47.26
CA LYS A 134 -18.24 -45.51 47.61
C LYS A 134 -18.26 -46.52 48.75
N THR A 135 -17.28 -47.42 48.79
CA THR A 135 -17.15 -48.47 49.81
C THR A 135 -16.97 -47.89 51.24
N PHE A 136 -16.57 -46.62 51.35
CA PHE A 136 -16.42 -45.90 52.62
C PHE A 136 -17.69 -45.18 53.09
N GLY A 137 -18.82 -45.33 52.37
CA GLY A 137 -20.12 -44.77 52.80
C GLY A 137 -20.30 -43.27 52.53
N PHE A 138 -19.50 -42.66 51.67
CA PHE A 138 -19.67 -41.24 51.30
C PHE A 138 -20.98 -40.97 50.55
N SER A 139 -21.52 -39.77 50.73
CA SER A 139 -22.71 -39.31 50.00
C SER A 139 -22.41 -39.12 48.51
N SER A 140 -23.45 -39.19 47.67
CA SER A 140 -23.35 -38.99 46.22
C SER A 140 -22.68 -37.66 45.84
N ILE A 141 -22.95 -36.60 46.60
CA ILE A 141 -22.35 -35.27 46.41
C ILE A 141 -20.84 -35.33 46.63
N ILE A 142 -20.38 -35.95 47.73
CA ILE A 142 -18.95 -36.08 48.04
C ILE A 142 -18.24 -36.90 46.97
N LEU A 143 -18.84 -38.00 46.54
CA LEU A 143 -18.25 -38.85 45.49
C LEU A 143 -18.15 -38.12 44.13
N ASN A 144 -19.14 -37.29 43.78
CA ASN A 144 -19.10 -36.42 42.59
C ASN A 144 -17.98 -35.36 42.68
N LEU A 145 -17.73 -34.79 43.87
CA LEU A 145 -16.65 -33.84 44.10
C LEU A 145 -15.26 -34.50 44.06
N ILE A 146 -15.12 -35.72 44.58
CA ILE A 146 -13.89 -36.52 44.48
C ILE A 146 -13.57 -36.78 43.01
N GLU A 147 -14.54 -37.26 42.25
CA GLU A 147 -14.39 -37.51 40.83
C GLU A 147 -13.98 -36.24 40.06
N ALA A 148 -14.63 -35.12 40.34
CA ALA A 148 -14.29 -33.82 39.76
C ALA A 148 -12.84 -33.42 40.04
N SER A 149 -12.39 -33.61 41.28
CA SER A 149 -11.03 -33.30 41.71
C SER A 149 -10.00 -34.18 40.98
N ILE A 150 -10.26 -35.47 40.85
CA ILE A 150 -9.42 -36.41 40.09
C ILE A 150 -9.37 -36.02 38.62
N ARG A 151 -10.52 -35.66 38.02
CA ARG A 151 -10.59 -35.24 36.62
C ARG A 151 -9.75 -33.98 36.37
N ILE A 152 -9.82 -32.99 37.25
CA ILE A 152 -8.99 -31.78 37.17
C ILE A 152 -7.50 -32.15 37.28
N ALA A 153 -7.14 -33.02 38.22
CA ALA A 153 -5.76 -33.47 38.40
C ALA A 153 -5.23 -34.18 37.14
N ILE A 154 -6.01 -35.10 36.55
CA ILE A 154 -5.67 -35.79 35.30
C ILE A 154 -5.50 -34.79 34.15
N LEU A 155 -6.40 -33.80 34.02
CA LEU A 155 -6.28 -32.80 32.97
C LEU A 155 -5.00 -31.97 33.12
N ILE A 156 -4.72 -31.47 34.33
CA ILE A 156 -3.51 -30.66 34.58
C ILE A 156 -2.26 -31.49 34.32
N LEU A 157 -2.23 -32.74 34.79
CA LEU A 157 -1.11 -33.66 34.53
C LEU A 157 -0.93 -33.93 33.04
N TYR A 158 -2.01 -34.25 32.33
CA TYR A 158 -2.00 -34.46 30.88
C TYR A 158 -1.44 -33.24 30.14
N MET A 159 -1.94 -32.05 30.47
CA MET A 159 -1.49 -30.79 29.86
C MET A 159 -0.03 -30.50 30.17
N PHE A 160 0.41 -30.78 31.38
CA PHE A 160 1.82 -30.64 31.77
C PHE A 160 2.71 -31.59 30.95
N LEU A 161 2.35 -32.86 30.82
CA LEU A 161 3.12 -33.86 30.08
C LEU A 161 3.26 -33.47 28.60
N ILE A 162 2.16 -33.17 27.92
CA ILE A 162 2.21 -32.78 26.50
C ILE A 162 2.93 -31.45 26.28
N SER A 163 2.88 -30.52 27.25
CA SER A 163 3.54 -29.22 27.13
C SER A 163 5.07 -29.30 27.10
N ASN A 164 5.64 -30.45 27.47
CA ASN A 164 7.08 -30.72 27.43
C ASN A 164 7.52 -31.45 26.15
N MET A 165 6.60 -31.82 25.26
CA MET A 165 6.94 -32.36 23.94
C MET A 165 7.33 -31.21 23.01
N GLU A 166 8.41 -31.34 22.24
CA GLU A 166 8.98 -30.25 21.44
C GLU A 166 7.97 -29.66 20.44
N ASP A 167 7.25 -30.50 19.71
CA ASP A 167 6.25 -30.06 18.72
C ASP A 167 5.10 -29.28 19.37
N ILE A 168 4.61 -29.77 20.51
CA ILE A 168 3.51 -29.14 21.24
C ILE A 168 3.98 -27.85 21.92
N TYR A 169 5.20 -27.83 22.45
CA TYR A 169 5.81 -26.62 22.99
C TYR A 169 5.85 -25.53 21.92
N ARG A 170 6.26 -25.89 20.69
CA ARG A 170 6.31 -24.98 19.54
C ARG A 170 4.93 -24.47 19.14
N VAL A 171 3.92 -25.35 19.08
CA VAL A 171 2.52 -24.93 18.87
C VAL A 171 2.03 -23.97 19.97
N PHE A 172 2.41 -24.19 21.23
CA PHE A 172 2.08 -23.27 22.33
C PHE A 172 2.80 -21.93 22.25
N GLN A 173 3.96 -21.84 21.59
CA GLN A 173 4.57 -20.55 21.27
C GLN A 173 3.76 -19.80 20.22
N TYR A 174 3.34 -20.47 19.13
CA TYR A 174 2.44 -19.88 18.13
C TYR A 174 1.10 -19.42 18.73
N HIS A 175 0.59 -20.14 19.74
CA HIS A 175 -0.57 -19.71 20.51
C HIS A 175 -0.29 -18.44 21.34
N GLY A 176 0.90 -18.33 21.92
CA GLY A 176 1.37 -17.09 22.53
C GLY A 176 1.44 -15.93 21.53
N ALA A 177 1.97 -16.17 20.32
CA ALA A 177 2.03 -15.18 19.23
C ALA A 177 0.64 -14.73 18.79
N GLU A 178 -0.32 -15.66 18.69
CA GLU A 178 -1.71 -15.37 18.40
C GLU A 178 -2.28 -14.36 19.41
N HIS A 179 -2.20 -14.69 20.71
CA HIS A 179 -2.76 -13.84 21.77
C HIS A 179 -2.13 -12.46 21.79
N LYS A 180 -0.80 -12.38 21.71
CA LYS A 180 -0.08 -11.10 21.72
C LYS A 180 -0.48 -10.24 20.50
N THR A 181 -0.62 -10.86 19.33
CA THR A 181 -1.00 -10.15 18.11
C THR A 181 -2.44 -9.62 18.19
N ILE A 182 -3.37 -10.42 18.72
CA ILE A 182 -4.75 -10.00 18.97
C ILE A 182 -4.80 -8.83 19.97
N PHE A 183 -4.06 -8.91 21.08
CA PHE A 183 -3.99 -7.81 22.05
C PHE A 183 -3.42 -6.52 21.46
N CYS A 184 -2.36 -6.62 20.63
CA CYS A 184 -1.78 -5.47 19.95
C CYS A 184 -2.84 -4.77 19.08
N TYR A 185 -3.63 -5.56 18.35
CA TYR A 185 -4.72 -5.08 17.53
C TYR A 185 -5.88 -4.46 18.33
N GLU A 186 -6.27 -5.08 19.44
CA GLU A 186 -7.33 -4.57 20.33
C GLU A 186 -6.94 -3.29 21.08
N ASN A 187 -5.64 -3.12 21.34
CA ASN A 187 -5.04 -1.92 21.91
C ASN A 187 -4.76 -0.85 20.86
N GLU A 188 -5.16 -1.08 19.59
CA GLU A 188 -5.01 -0.14 18.48
C GLU A 188 -3.55 0.27 18.25
N GLN A 189 -2.61 -0.61 18.58
CA GLN A 189 -1.19 -0.41 18.32
C GLN A 189 -0.82 -0.98 16.96
N ARG A 190 0.19 -0.37 16.31
CA ARG A 190 0.73 -0.86 15.03
C ARG A 190 1.24 -2.30 15.19
N LEU A 191 0.87 -3.17 14.26
CA LEU A 191 1.25 -4.58 14.22
C LEU A 191 2.72 -4.76 13.81
N THR A 192 3.63 -4.29 14.64
CA THR A 192 5.08 -4.53 14.53
C THR A 192 5.52 -5.60 15.52
N ILE A 193 6.64 -6.27 15.25
CA ILE A 193 7.19 -7.30 16.15
C ILE A 193 7.40 -6.71 17.55
N GLU A 194 7.96 -5.50 17.66
CA GLU A 194 8.23 -4.83 18.93
C GLU A 194 6.96 -4.55 19.75
N ASN A 195 5.90 -4.05 19.10
CA ASN A 195 4.65 -3.74 19.79
C ASN A 195 3.91 -5.02 20.23
N VAL A 196 3.91 -6.05 19.38
CA VAL A 196 3.30 -7.35 19.70
C VAL A 196 4.04 -8.01 20.87
N LYS A 197 5.37 -7.96 20.90
CA LYS A 197 6.19 -8.60 21.95
C LYS A 197 5.86 -8.08 23.36
N LYS A 198 5.49 -6.81 23.50
CA LYS A 198 5.10 -6.15 24.75
C LYS A 198 3.74 -6.61 25.30
N GLN A 199 2.90 -7.26 24.48
CA GLN A 199 1.57 -7.67 24.89
C GLN A 199 1.59 -8.93 25.77
N SER A 200 0.51 -9.14 26.53
CA SER A 200 0.32 -10.35 27.34
C SER A 200 0.02 -11.56 26.45
N ARG A 201 0.45 -12.74 26.84
CA ARG A 201 0.00 -14.02 26.24
C ARG A 201 -1.23 -14.61 26.93
N LEU A 202 -1.76 -13.97 27.98
CA LEU A 202 -2.89 -14.48 28.76
C LEU A 202 -4.18 -13.76 28.34
N HIS A 203 -4.99 -14.41 27.52
CA HIS A 203 -6.17 -13.81 26.89
C HIS A 203 -7.48 -14.38 27.46
N PRO A 204 -8.44 -13.55 27.92
CA PRO A 204 -9.64 -14.03 28.61
C PRO A 204 -10.64 -14.77 27.71
N ARG A 205 -10.54 -14.57 26.38
CA ARG A 205 -11.45 -15.17 25.38
C ARG A 205 -10.87 -16.44 24.72
N CYS A 206 -9.74 -16.95 25.22
CA CYS A 206 -9.08 -18.14 24.71
C CYS A 206 -9.90 -19.43 24.96
N GLY A 207 -9.81 -20.40 24.05
CA GLY A 207 -10.41 -21.73 24.20
C GLY A 207 -9.93 -22.53 25.42
N THR A 208 -8.73 -22.26 25.96
CA THR A 208 -8.30 -22.87 27.23
C THR A 208 -9.19 -22.45 28.41
N ASN A 209 -9.71 -21.22 28.39
CA ASN A 209 -10.70 -20.78 29.38
C ASN A 209 -12.02 -21.54 29.21
N PHE A 210 -12.39 -21.91 27.97
CA PHE A 210 -13.56 -22.76 27.71
C PHE A 210 -13.40 -24.15 28.33
N ILE A 211 -12.22 -24.78 28.24
CA ILE A 211 -11.95 -26.08 28.89
C ILE A 211 -12.14 -26.00 30.41
N PHE A 212 -11.66 -24.92 31.04
CA PHE A 212 -11.87 -24.71 32.47
C PHE A 212 -13.36 -24.54 32.81
N LEU A 213 -14.07 -23.72 32.03
CA LEU A 213 -15.50 -23.48 32.24
C LEU A 213 -16.34 -24.73 32.03
N THR A 214 -16.03 -25.56 31.02
CA THR A 214 -16.74 -26.84 30.81
C THR A 214 -16.52 -27.79 31.98
N MET A 215 -15.32 -27.84 32.54
CA MET A 215 -15.11 -28.60 33.78
C MET A 215 -15.95 -28.04 34.92
N PHE A 216 -15.89 -26.74 35.19
CA PHE A 216 -16.63 -26.12 36.29
C PHE A 216 -18.15 -26.35 36.18
N VAL A 217 -18.72 -26.12 35.00
CA VAL A 217 -20.14 -26.36 34.71
C VAL A 217 -20.49 -27.85 34.84
N SER A 218 -19.59 -28.75 34.41
CA SER A 218 -19.81 -30.19 34.55
C SER A 218 -19.90 -30.62 36.01
N ILE A 219 -19.12 -30.04 36.92
CA ILE A 219 -19.17 -30.34 38.35
C ILE A 219 -20.53 -29.96 38.93
N LEU A 220 -21.01 -28.76 38.59
CA LEU A 220 -22.32 -28.28 39.05
C LEU A 220 -23.45 -29.17 38.54
N LEU A 221 -23.45 -29.54 37.25
CA LEU A 221 -24.49 -30.37 36.67
C LEU A 221 -24.48 -31.81 37.19
N TYR A 222 -23.30 -32.43 37.30
CA TYR A 222 -23.19 -33.82 37.76
C TYR A 222 -23.48 -33.99 39.26
N THR A 223 -23.43 -32.90 40.04
CA THR A 223 -23.83 -32.96 41.46
C THR A 223 -25.30 -33.38 41.60
N PHE A 224 -26.16 -33.12 40.60
CA PHE A 224 -27.59 -33.45 40.62
C PHE A 224 -27.94 -34.83 40.03
N THR A 225 -26.99 -35.58 39.46
CA THR A 225 -27.29 -36.82 38.71
C THR A 225 -27.29 -38.11 39.55
N GLY A 226 -27.18 -38.01 40.87
CA GLY A 226 -27.12 -39.18 41.77
C GLY A 226 -25.88 -40.08 41.57
N TRP A 227 -25.86 -41.24 42.24
CA TRP A 227 -24.76 -42.22 42.16
C TRP A 227 -25.26 -43.60 41.72
N GLY A 228 -25.51 -43.75 40.42
CA GLY A 228 -25.94 -44.99 39.77
C GLY A 228 -24.80 -45.97 39.44
N ASN A 229 -25.04 -46.88 38.50
CA ASN A 229 -24.05 -47.87 38.05
C ASN A 229 -22.98 -47.26 37.14
N PHE A 230 -21.82 -47.92 37.00
CA PHE A 230 -20.68 -47.40 36.23
C PHE A 230 -21.05 -47.01 34.79
N ILE A 231 -21.75 -47.90 34.06
CA ILE A 231 -22.18 -47.68 32.68
C ILE A 231 -23.19 -46.54 32.60
N GLU A 232 -24.15 -46.51 33.52
CA GLU A 232 -25.17 -45.45 33.61
C GLU A 232 -24.53 -44.07 33.76
N ARG A 233 -23.47 -43.95 34.58
CA ARG A 233 -22.74 -42.68 34.74
C ARG A 233 -21.99 -42.27 33.48
N ILE A 234 -21.40 -43.21 32.76
CA ILE A 234 -20.76 -42.91 31.46
C ILE A 234 -21.80 -42.36 30.48
N ILE A 235 -22.96 -43.03 30.36
CA ILE A 235 -24.04 -42.61 29.46
C ILE A 235 -24.54 -41.21 29.83
N ILE A 236 -24.86 -40.97 31.12
CA ILE A 236 -25.35 -39.67 31.59
C ILE A 236 -24.37 -38.55 31.24
N ARG A 237 -23.06 -38.77 31.40
CA ARG A 237 -22.06 -37.73 31.11
C ARG A 237 -21.90 -37.45 29.63
N ILE A 238 -21.98 -38.48 28.78
CA ILE A 238 -21.96 -38.31 27.32
C ILE A 238 -23.21 -37.53 26.89
N VAL A 239 -24.39 -37.89 27.39
CA VAL A 239 -25.65 -37.24 27.05
C VAL A 239 -25.70 -35.78 27.54
N LEU A 240 -25.10 -35.47 28.69
CA LEU A 240 -25.06 -34.09 29.22
C LEU A 240 -23.94 -33.22 28.62
N LEU A 241 -23.01 -33.78 27.85
CA LEU A 241 -21.89 -33.03 27.24
C LEU A 241 -22.37 -31.84 26.40
N PRO A 242 -23.39 -31.96 25.51
CA PRO A 242 -23.91 -30.83 24.76
C PRO A 242 -24.47 -29.71 25.64
N VAL A 243 -25.11 -30.06 26.77
CA VAL A 243 -25.66 -29.10 27.72
C VAL A 243 -24.53 -28.35 28.44
N VAL A 244 -23.51 -29.08 28.90
CA VAL A 244 -22.29 -28.50 29.51
C VAL A 244 -21.63 -27.53 28.52
N ALA A 245 -21.42 -27.95 27.26
CA ALA A 245 -20.81 -27.13 26.23
C ALA A 245 -21.63 -25.88 25.92
N GLY A 246 -22.95 -26.00 25.81
CA GLY A 246 -23.87 -24.89 25.56
C GLY A 246 -23.82 -23.82 26.66
N ILE A 247 -23.90 -24.23 27.94
CA ILE A 247 -23.80 -23.31 29.08
C ILE A 247 -22.42 -22.65 29.13
N SER A 248 -21.36 -23.44 28.99
CA SER A 248 -19.97 -22.95 29.04
C SER A 248 -19.70 -21.92 27.94
N TYR A 249 -20.29 -22.11 26.76
CA TYR A 249 -20.18 -21.18 25.64
C TYR A 249 -20.85 -19.83 25.93
N GLU A 250 -22.01 -19.83 26.57
CA GLU A 250 -22.66 -18.57 26.95
C GLU A 250 -21.87 -17.85 28.05
N ILE A 251 -21.26 -18.59 28.99
CA ILE A 251 -20.38 -18.00 30.01
C ILE A 251 -19.14 -17.37 29.37
N ILE A 252 -18.41 -18.06 28.49
CA ILE A 252 -17.21 -17.48 27.85
C ILE A 252 -17.55 -16.27 26.99
N LYS A 253 -18.71 -16.28 26.32
CA LYS A 253 -19.19 -15.12 25.55
C LYS A 253 -19.53 -13.93 26.45
N TRP A 254 -20.13 -14.19 27.61
CA TRP A 254 -20.38 -13.15 28.61
C TRP A 254 -19.06 -12.59 29.18
N LEU A 255 -18.09 -13.44 29.50
CA LEU A 255 -16.75 -13.02 29.94
C LEU A 255 -16.07 -12.13 28.91
N GLY A 256 -16.18 -12.46 27.62
CA GLY A 256 -15.62 -11.65 26.53
C GLY A 256 -16.30 -10.28 26.32
N ARG A 257 -17.44 -10.01 26.98
CA ARG A 257 -18.19 -8.74 26.87
C ARG A 257 -18.20 -7.93 28.17
N SER A 258 -17.75 -8.52 29.29
CA SER A 258 -17.91 -7.97 30.64
C SER A 258 -16.57 -7.65 31.28
N GLU A 259 -16.39 -6.41 31.74
CA GLU A 259 -15.20 -5.96 32.48
C GLU A 259 -15.38 -5.98 34.00
N SER A 260 -16.49 -6.56 34.49
CA SER A 260 -16.84 -6.61 35.90
C SER A 260 -15.78 -7.32 36.78
N LYS A 261 -15.75 -7.02 38.07
CA LYS A 261 -14.89 -7.76 39.03
C LYS A 261 -15.21 -9.26 39.04
N LEU A 262 -16.49 -9.61 38.87
CA LEU A 262 -16.94 -11.00 38.82
C LEU A 262 -16.42 -11.74 37.58
N SER A 263 -16.41 -11.10 36.39
CA SER A 263 -15.87 -11.74 35.18
C SER A 263 -14.37 -12.02 35.31
N LYS A 264 -13.61 -11.10 35.94
CA LYS A 264 -12.17 -11.31 36.21
C LYS A 264 -11.92 -12.48 37.17
N ILE A 265 -12.74 -12.63 38.21
CA ILE A 265 -12.63 -13.75 39.17
C ILE A 265 -12.92 -15.08 38.47
N ILE A 266 -13.99 -15.16 37.68
CA ILE A 266 -14.38 -16.39 36.97
C ILE A 266 -13.36 -16.78 35.89
N ALA A 267 -12.75 -15.81 35.20
CA ALA A 267 -11.74 -16.06 34.17
C ALA A 267 -10.36 -16.44 34.74
N TYR A 268 -10.05 -16.07 35.98
CA TYR A 268 -8.71 -16.20 36.56
C TYR A 268 -8.13 -17.63 36.53
N PRO A 269 -8.86 -18.69 36.92
CA PRO A 269 -8.32 -20.04 36.84
C PRO A 269 -7.99 -20.48 35.40
N GLY A 270 -8.82 -20.07 34.44
CA GLY A 270 -8.56 -20.31 33.02
C GLY A 270 -7.33 -19.56 32.50
N LEU A 271 -7.08 -18.34 32.99
CA LEU A 271 -5.85 -17.59 32.70
C LEU A 271 -4.61 -18.27 33.29
N MET A 272 -4.72 -18.89 34.47
CA MET A 272 -3.60 -19.65 35.04
C MET A 272 -3.31 -20.91 34.23
N LEU A 273 -4.34 -21.58 33.72
CA LEU A 273 -4.17 -22.75 32.83
C LEU A 273 -3.44 -22.37 31.53
N GLN A 274 -3.61 -21.14 31.04
CA GLN A 274 -2.86 -20.64 29.88
C GLN A 274 -1.36 -20.55 30.11
N LYS A 275 -0.88 -20.53 31.36
CA LYS A 275 0.57 -20.61 31.61
C LYS A 275 1.17 -21.95 31.14
N LEU A 276 0.35 -23.00 31.04
CA LEU A 276 0.74 -24.31 30.50
C LEU A 276 0.51 -24.39 28.98
N THR A 277 -0.55 -23.77 28.45
CA THR A 277 -0.93 -23.87 27.01
C THR A 277 -0.42 -22.74 26.12
N THR A 278 0.31 -21.79 26.67
CA THR A 278 0.98 -20.73 25.90
C THR A 278 2.43 -20.64 26.38
N LYS A 279 3.33 -20.38 25.44
CA LYS A 279 4.76 -20.12 25.68
C LYS A 279 5.14 -18.79 25.02
N GLU A 280 6.29 -18.24 25.41
CA GLU A 280 6.77 -17.01 24.79
C GLU A 280 7.21 -17.29 23.34
N PRO A 281 6.67 -16.56 22.36
CA PRO A 281 7.05 -16.73 20.97
C PRO A 281 8.36 -16.00 20.65
N ASP A 282 9.05 -16.51 19.63
CA ASP A 282 10.14 -15.78 18.97
C ASP A 282 9.61 -14.76 17.93
N ASP A 283 10.52 -13.95 17.41
CA ASP A 283 10.18 -12.89 16.45
C ASP A 283 9.67 -13.47 15.11
N MET A 284 10.12 -14.67 14.72
CA MET A 284 9.69 -15.37 13.51
C MET A 284 8.24 -15.87 13.62
N GLN A 285 7.82 -16.32 14.80
CA GLN A 285 6.46 -16.75 15.11
C GLN A 285 5.51 -15.55 15.19
N ILE A 286 5.98 -14.43 15.76
CA ILE A 286 5.24 -13.15 15.78
C ILE A 286 4.99 -12.65 14.35
N GLU A 287 5.99 -12.71 13.47
CA GLU A 287 5.83 -12.30 12.07
C GLU A 287 4.70 -13.08 11.37
N VAL A 288 4.62 -14.40 11.60
CA VAL A 288 3.57 -15.26 11.04
C VAL A 288 2.19 -14.86 11.57
N ALA A 289 2.07 -14.62 12.88
CA ALA A 289 0.83 -14.21 13.51
C ALA A 289 0.33 -12.85 12.98
N ILE A 290 1.25 -11.87 12.82
CA ILE A 290 0.96 -10.55 12.23
C ILE A 290 0.41 -10.71 10.81
N LYS A 291 1.10 -11.46 9.95
CA LYS A 291 0.65 -11.67 8.56
C LYS A 291 -0.71 -12.37 8.49
N SER A 292 -0.96 -13.33 9.37
CA SER A 292 -2.27 -13.97 9.46
C SER A 292 -3.37 -12.97 9.84
N LEU A 293 -3.13 -12.13 10.84
CA LEU A 293 -4.12 -11.15 11.29
C LEU A 293 -4.38 -10.08 10.23
N MET A 294 -3.32 -9.52 9.65
CA MET A 294 -3.44 -8.50 8.60
C MET A 294 -4.24 -9.02 7.41
N ALA A 295 -3.99 -10.26 6.98
CA ALA A 295 -4.74 -10.89 5.91
C ALA A 295 -6.22 -11.15 6.28
N ALA A 296 -6.50 -11.53 7.53
CA ALA A 296 -7.87 -11.76 8.02
C ALA A 296 -8.70 -10.47 8.15
N GLU A 297 -8.06 -9.35 8.48
CA GLU A 297 -8.68 -8.01 8.60
C GLU A 297 -8.59 -7.19 7.30
N GLY A 298 -7.81 -7.62 6.31
CA GLY A 298 -7.57 -6.89 5.07
C GLY A 298 -6.72 -5.62 5.25
N ILE A 299 -5.86 -5.60 6.26
CA ILE A 299 -4.92 -4.51 6.53
C ILE A 299 -3.76 -4.65 5.53
N LYS A 300 -3.44 -3.56 4.82
CA LYS A 300 -2.25 -3.46 3.97
C LYS A 300 -1.18 -2.67 4.72
N ASP A 301 0.07 -3.12 4.67
CA ASP A 301 1.20 -2.34 5.19
C ASP A 301 1.27 -0.99 4.48
N MET A 302 1.27 0.11 5.26
CA MET A 302 1.60 1.43 4.75
C MET A 302 3.11 1.59 4.75
N LYS A 303 3.66 2.08 3.63
CA LYS A 303 5.09 2.36 3.51
C LYS A 303 5.47 3.67 4.15
N THR A 304 6.68 3.78 4.67
CA THR A 304 7.22 5.05 5.14
C THR A 304 7.77 5.91 3.99
N ILE A 305 7.97 7.21 4.24
CA ILE A 305 8.66 8.11 3.31
C ILE A 305 10.03 7.53 2.90
N GLY A 306 10.81 7.02 3.86
CA GLY A 306 12.12 6.42 3.62
C GLY A 306 12.05 5.20 2.70
N GLU A 307 11.09 4.30 2.92
CA GLU A 307 10.89 3.12 2.06
C GLU A 307 10.47 3.50 0.63
N LEU A 308 9.66 4.55 0.47
CA LEU A 308 9.27 5.05 -0.84
C LEU A 308 10.44 5.71 -1.59
N LEU A 309 11.29 6.46 -0.89
CA LEU A 309 12.50 7.05 -1.48
C LEU A 309 13.47 5.95 -1.97
N ILE A 310 13.69 4.92 -1.15
CA ILE A 310 14.54 3.78 -1.56
C ILE A 310 13.96 3.09 -2.80
N TYR A 311 12.65 2.81 -2.79
CA TYR A 311 11.95 2.22 -3.93
C TYR A 311 12.08 3.08 -5.20
N GLY A 312 11.77 4.39 -5.12
CA GLY A 312 11.81 5.28 -6.27
C GLY A 312 13.22 5.45 -6.84
N ASN A 313 14.22 5.62 -5.97
CA ASN A 313 15.62 5.71 -6.38
C ASN A 313 16.07 4.46 -7.13
N GLN A 314 15.74 3.26 -6.63
CA GLN A 314 16.08 2.01 -7.31
C GLN A 314 15.43 1.96 -8.70
N GLN A 315 14.14 2.28 -8.78
CA GLN A 315 13.38 2.21 -10.03
C GLN A 315 13.87 3.17 -11.11
N LEU A 316 14.27 4.38 -10.73
CA LEU A 316 14.80 5.38 -11.67
C LEU A 316 16.26 5.10 -12.04
N LYS A 317 17.05 4.57 -11.11
CA LYS A 317 18.43 4.15 -11.38
C LYS A 317 18.49 2.97 -12.37
N GLU A 318 17.58 2.00 -12.23
CA GLU A 318 17.42 0.89 -13.19
C GLU A 318 17.01 1.36 -14.59
N ALA A 319 16.38 2.54 -14.70
CA ALA A 319 15.97 3.15 -15.97
C ALA A 319 17.00 4.17 -16.51
N GLU A 320 18.24 4.15 -15.99
CA GLU A 320 19.34 5.03 -16.44
C GLU A 320 18.95 6.51 -16.46
N ILE A 321 18.30 6.98 -15.40
CA ILE A 321 18.04 8.40 -15.17
C ILE A 321 19.21 8.98 -14.37
N ASP A 322 19.94 9.95 -14.93
CA ASP A 322 21.12 10.53 -14.28
C ASP A 322 20.78 11.24 -12.95
N THR A 323 19.67 11.97 -12.93
CA THR A 323 19.19 12.74 -11.77
C THR A 323 18.27 11.95 -10.84
N TYR A 324 18.34 10.61 -10.86
CA TYR A 324 17.36 9.71 -10.21
C TYR A 324 17.03 10.07 -8.75
N ILE A 325 18.02 10.52 -7.96
CA ILE A 325 17.82 10.92 -6.55
C ILE A 325 16.95 12.18 -6.46
N LEU A 326 17.29 13.21 -7.24
CA LEU A 326 16.59 14.48 -7.24
C LEU A 326 15.18 14.30 -7.77
N ASP A 327 15.02 13.58 -8.87
CA ASP A 327 13.73 13.28 -9.48
C ASP A 327 12.82 12.55 -8.48
N CYS A 328 13.32 11.49 -7.83
CA CYS A 328 12.56 10.75 -6.82
C CYS A 328 12.08 11.65 -5.68
N GLN A 329 12.94 12.57 -5.21
CA GLN A 329 12.57 13.52 -4.16
C GLN A 329 11.49 14.49 -4.64
N LEU A 330 11.66 15.10 -5.82
CA LEU A 330 10.71 16.05 -6.39
C LEU A 330 9.33 15.43 -6.68
N LEU A 331 9.30 14.16 -7.09
CA LEU A 331 8.05 13.45 -7.29
C LEU A 331 7.33 13.16 -5.97
N LEU A 332 8.08 12.83 -4.91
CA LEU A 332 7.50 12.57 -3.60
C LEU A 332 7.04 13.86 -2.91
N THR A 333 7.79 14.95 -3.03
CA THR A 333 7.38 16.29 -2.53
C THR A 333 6.07 16.72 -3.17
N LYS A 334 5.93 16.54 -4.50
CA LYS A 334 4.69 16.83 -5.23
C LYS A 334 3.49 16.02 -4.70
N VAL A 335 3.69 14.73 -4.42
CA VAL A 335 2.61 13.85 -3.96
C VAL A 335 2.17 14.19 -2.53
N LEU A 336 3.12 14.51 -1.66
CA LEU A 336 2.86 14.80 -0.25
C LEU A 336 2.52 16.27 0.01
N ASN A 337 2.76 17.15 -0.98
CA ASN A 337 2.68 18.60 -0.83
C ASN A 337 3.56 19.11 0.32
N LYS A 338 4.83 18.68 0.32
CA LYS A 338 5.86 18.99 1.32
C LYS A 338 7.15 19.36 0.64
N ASP A 339 8.01 20.13 1.29
CA ASP A 339 9.34 20.44 0.78
C ASP A 339 10.32 19.26 0.94
N LYS A 340 11.51 19.40 0.33
CA LYS A 340 12.58 18.39 0.40
C LYS A 340 13.12 18.19 1.82
N ILE A 341 13.17 19.26 2.63
CA ILE A 341 13.69 19.22 4.00
C ILE A 341 12.79 18.31 4.86
N TYR A 342 11.48 18.43 4.69
CA TYR A 342 10.49 17.60 5.36
C TYR A 342 10.71 16.11 5.09
N LEU A 343 10.94 15.72 3.83
CA LEU A 343 11.17 14.32 3.48
C LEU A 343 12.42 13.75 4.16
N ILE A 344 13.47 14.58 4.29
CA ILE A 344 14.73 14.18 4.90
C ILE A 344 14.59 13.99 6.42
N LEU A 345 13.83 14.86 7.08
CA LEU A 345 13.64 14.83 8.53
C LEU A 345 12.61 13.79 8.99
N ASN A 346 11.63 13.44 8.16
CA ASN A 346 10.49 12.61 8.54
C ASN A 346 10.46 11.26 7.81
N LYS A 347 11.61 10.61 7.63
CA LYS A 347 11.72 9.35 6.87
C LYS A 347 10.84 8.22 7.41
N ASP A 348 10.53 8.22 8.70
CA ASP A 348 9.73 7.18 9.35
C ASP A 348 8.21 7.44 9.28
N GLU A 349 7.78 8.59 8.75
CA GLU A 349 6.37 8.93 8.61
C GLU A 349 5.69 8.02 7.58
N GLU A 350 4.50 7.52 7.94
CA GLU A 350 3.71 6.66 7.06
C GLU A 350 3.03 7.46 5.95
N VAL A 351 3.09 6.91 4.74
CA VAL A 351 2.42 7.47 3.57
C VAL A 351 1.14 6.68 3.31
N SER A 352 0.03 7.41 3.17
CA SER A 352 -1.25 6.79 2.85
C SER A 352 -1.17 5.97 1.55
N ASN A 353 -1.90 4.85 1.50
CA ASN A 353 -1.98 4.01 0.30
C ASN A 353 -2.35 4.80 -0.98
N LEU A 354 -3.13 5.87 -0.86
CA LEU A 354 -3.48 6.75 -1.98
C LEU A 354 -2.24 7.47 -2.52
N ASN A 355 -1.46 8.08 -1.62
CA ASN A 355 -0.25 8.80 -1.98
C ASN A 355 0.85 7.87 -2.48
N GLU A 356 1.02 6.69 -1.88
CA GLU A 356 1.93 5.67 -2.40
C GLU A 356 1.61 5.30 -3.85
N ASN A 357 0.32 5.08 -4.17
CA ASN A 357 -0.08 4.75 -5.54
C ASN A 357 0.16 5.90 -6.51
N LYS A 358 -0.15 7.14 -6.12
CA LYS A 358 0.16 8.34 -6.93
C LYS A 358 1.66 8.45 -7.19
N PHE A 359 2.49 8.29 -6.16
CA PHE A 359 3.95 8.33 -6.28
C PHE A 359 4.48 7.26 -7.24
N LYS A 360 4.00 6.02 -7.12
CA LYS A 360 4.36 4.94 -8.05
C LYS A 360 3.97 5.23 -9.51
N GLN A 361 2.83 5.89 -9.73
CA GLN A 361 2.42 6.31 -11.08
C GLN A 361 3.36 7.37 -11.65
N LEU A 362 3.77 8.37 -10.85
CA LEU A 362 4.72 9.38 -11.31
C LEU A 362 6.12 8.78 -11.57
N ILE A 363 6.58 7.86 -10.73
CA ILE A 363 7.82 7.12 -10.96
C ILE A 363 7.74 6.36 -12.28
N LYS A 364 6.61 5.69 -12.57
CA LYS A 364 6.42 4.99 -13.85
C LYS A 364 6.58 5.93 -15.05
N LYS A 365 5.93 7.10 -15.01
CA LYS A 365 6.07 8.13 -16.06
C LYS A 365 7.53 8.54 -16.24
N ARG A 366 8.25 8.79 -15.14
CA ARG A 366 9.66 9.20 -15.24
C ARG A 366 10.58 8.08 -15.73
N LYS A 367 10.27 6.81 -15.44
CA LYS A 367 10.98 5.65 -16.02
C LYS A 367 10.84 5.55 -17.53
N GLU A 368 9.72 6.02 -18.07
CA GLU A 368 9.47 6.11 -19.52
C GLU A 368 10.16 7.35 -20.13
N LYS A 369 11.09 8.00 -19.41
CA LYS A 369 11.84 9.21 -19.79
C LYS A 369 11.02 10.50 -19.92
N MET A 370 9.73 10.48 -19.57
CA MET A 370 8.89 11.69 -19.55
C MET A 370 9.59 12.85 -18.78
N PRO A 371 9.69 14.05 -19.37
CA PRO A 371 10.34 15.20 -18.75
C PRO A 371 9.78 15.54 -17.36
N MET A 372 10.67 15.87 -16.41
CA MET A 372 10.26 16.25 -15.06
C MET A 372 9.34 17.46 -15.05
N ALA A 373 9.56 18.44 -15.93
CA ALA A 373 8.71 19.63 -16.05
C ALA A 373 7.26 19.28 -16.36
N TYR A 374 6.99 18.33 -17.27
CA TYR A 374 5.62 17.88 -17.55
C TYR A 374 5.00 17.07 -16.42
N ILE A 375 5.80 16.24 -15.72
CA ILE A 375 5.31 15.48 -14.56
C ILE A 375 4.96 16.44 -13.41
N LEU A 376 5.82 17.43 -13.15
CA LEU A 376 5.63 18.47 -12.12
C LEU A 376 4.62 19.54 -12.55
N LYS A 377 4.39 19.69 -13.86
CA LYS A 377 3.57 20.73 -14.48
C LYS A 377 4.05 22.14 -14.16
N ASP A 378 5.35 22.27 -14.01
CA ASP A 378 6.00 23.48 -13.51
C ASP A 378 7.47 23.47 -13.94
N VAL A 379 7.98 24.64 -14.30
CA VAL A 379 9.37 24.89 -14.71
C VAL A 379 9.72 26.33 -14.38
N GLU A 380 10.96 26.58 -13.96
CA GLU A 380 11.44 27.92 -13.67
C GLU A 380 12.11 28.52 -14.92
N PHE A 381 11.86 29.80 -15.17
CA PHE A 381 12.45 30.59 -16.26
C PHE A 381 12.47 32.07 -15.86
N MET A 382 13.60 32.76 -16.00
CA MET A 382 13.80 34.17 -15.62
C MET A 382 13.43 34.48 -14.15
N GLY A 383 13.60 33.52 -13.24
CA GLY A 383 13.21 33.62 -11.83
C GLY A 383 11.70 33.48 -11.58
N LEU A 384 10.94 33.04 -12.59
CA LEU A 384 9.49 32.89 -12.55
C LEU A 384 9.08 31.44 -12.79
N ASP A 385 8.08 30.95 -12.03
CA ASP A 385 7.56 29.60 -12.22
C ASP A 385 6.46 29.57 -13.30
N PHE A 386 6.68 28.85 -14.39
CA PHE A 386 5.72 28.64 -15.46
C PHE A 386 5.03 27.28 -15.38
N TYR A 387 3.70 27.26 -15.51
CA TYR A 387 2.96 26.03 -15.76
C TYR A 387 3.26 25.51 -17.17
N VAL A 388 3.53 24.21 -17.28
CA VAL A 388 3.72 23.50 -18.56
C VAL A 388 2.97 22.17 -18.58
N GLU A 389 2.62 21.70 -19.77
CA GLU A 389 2.06 20.36 -20.01
C GLU A 389 2.45 19.87 -21.42
N GLU A 390 2.30 18.56 -21.68
CA GLU A 390 2.58 17.98 -23.00
C GLU A 390 1.84 18.76 -24.09
N GLY A 391 2.57 19.15 -25.14
CA GLY A 391 2.07 20.00 -26.23
C GLY A 391 2.52 21.46 -26.20
N VAL A 392 3.33 21.88 -25.24
CA VAL A 392 4.14 23.12 -25.30
C VAL A 392 5.62 22.79 -25.13
N LEU A 393 6.50 23.53 -25.82
CA LEU A 393 7.94 23.46 -25.58
C LEU A 393 8.23 23.79 -24.11
N ILE A 394 9.12 23.04 -23.46
CA ILE A 394 9.57 23.35 -22.11
C ILE A 394 10.62 24.47 -22.21
N PRO A 395 10.40 25.65 -21.59
CA PRO A 395 11.34 26.77 -21.58
C PRO A 395 12.76 26.34 -21.23
N ARG A 396 13.75 26.86 -21.98
CA ARG A 396 15.16 26.53 -21.84
C ARG A 396 15.93 27.71 -21.24
N GLY A 397 16.98 27.42 -20.49
CA GLY A 397 17.88 28.46 -19.98
C GLY A 397 18.53 29.28 -21.09
N ASP A 398 18.83 28.67 -22.24
CA ASP A 398 19.41 29.39 -23.39
C ASP A 398 18.47 30.46 -23.96
N THR A 399 17.15 30.26 -23.84
CA THR A 399 16.12 31.23 -24.24
C THR A 399 16.11 32.48 -23.35
N GLU A 400 16.67 32.41 -22.14
CA GLU A 400 16.79 33.59 -21.26
C GLU A 400 17.68 34.67 -21.89
N VAL A 401 18.68 34.28 -22.69
CA VAL A 401 19.57 35.20 -23.41
C VAL A 401 18.78 36.11 -24.36
N LEU A 402 17.72 35.59 -25.00
CA LEU A 402 16.84 36.38 -25.86
C LEU A 402 16.08 37.44 -25.06
N VAL A 403 15.52 37.05 -23.91
CA VAL A 403 14.81 37.96 -23.02
C VAL A 403 15.75 39.05 -22.50
N GLU A 404 16.94 38.65 -22.02
CA GLU A 404 17.96 39.57 -21.52
C GLU A 404 18.42 40.57 -22.58
N GLU A 405 18.63 40.14 -23.83
CA GLU A 405 19.01 41.05 -24.90
C GLU A 405 17.88 42.03 -25.21
N VAL A 406 16.65 41.55 -25.39
CA VAL A 406 15.49 42.42 -25.69
C VAL A 406 15.29 43.47 -24.59
N LEU A 407 15.49 43.12 -23.32
CA LEU A 407 15.40 44.06 -22.19
C LEU A 407 16.40 45.22 -22.25
N LYS A 408 17.53 45.10 -22.96
CA LYS A 408 18.50 46.19 -23.16
C LYS A 408 17.95 47.30 -24.05
N TYR A 409 16.94 46.99 -24.85
CA TYR A 409 16.27 47.92 -25.76
C TYR A 409 14.97 48.50 -25.19
N ILE A 410 14.58 48.10 -23.97
CA ILE A 410 13.36 48.56 -23.29
C ILE A 410 13.77 49.43 -22.10
N GLY A 411 13.53 50.75 -22.21
CA GLY A 411 13.69 51.69 -21.11
C GLY A 411 12.75 51.37 -19.93
N GLU A 412 13.10 51.81 -18.71
CA GLU A 412 12.29 51.51 -17.51
C GLU A 412 10.89 52.12 -17.53
N GLU A 413 10.74 53.31 -18.13
CA GLU A 413 9.47 54.05 -18.16
C GLU A 413 8.80 54.07 -19.54
N GLU A 414 9.43 53.53 -20.57
CA GLU A 414 8.92 53.56 -21.94
C GLU A 414 7.70 52.65 -22.12
N ALA A 415 6.66 53.19 -22.75
CA ALA A 415 5.49 52.42 -23.14
C ALA A 415 5.78 51.72 -24.47
N ILE A 416 5.92 50.39 -24.43
CA ILE A 416 6.33 49.57 -25.58
C ILE A 416 5.30 48.47 -25.83
N SER A 417 4.93 48.27 -27.10
CA SER A 417 4.10 47.17 -27.55
C SER A 417 4.96 46.04 -28.12
N ILE A 418 4.83 44.84 -27.58
CA ILE A 418 5.62 43.66 -27.95
C ILE A 418 4.71 42.56 -28.52
N CYS A 419 5.17 41.87 -29.56
CA CYS A 419 4.59 40.63 -30.05
C CYS A 419 5.56 39.49 -29.74
N ASP A 420 5.12 38.51 -28.93
CA ASP A 420 5.82 37.24 -28.71
C ASP A 420 5.19 36.18 -29.62
N LEU A 421 5.87 35.88 -30.72
CA LEU A 421 5.39 34.97 -31.77
C LEU A 421 5.88 33.54 -31.54
N CYS A 422 5.00 32.57 -31.73
CA CYS A 422 5.24 31.16 -31.37
C CYS A 422 5.45 31.02 -29.85
N CYS A 423 4.64 31.73 -29.06
CA CYS A 423 4.88 31.92 -27.64
C CYS A 423 4.88 30.63 -26.79
N GLY A 424 4.26 29.54 -27.25
CA GLY A 424 4.27 28.25 -26.55
C GLY A 424 3.68 28.33 -25.14
N SER A 425 4.52 28.32 -24.10
CA SER A 425 4.10 28.51 -22.71
C SER A 425 3.88 29.98 -22.31
N GLY A 426 4.28 30.91 -23.18
CA GLY A 426 4.35 32.35 -22.95
C GLY A 426 5.61 32.81 -22.23
N ALA A 427 6.64 31.97 -22.10
CA ALA A 427 7.82 32.23 -21.27
C ALA A 427 8.50 33.57 -21.58
N ILE A 428 8.75 33.88 -22.85
CA ILE A 428 9.44 35.10 -23.28
C ILE A 428 8.58 36.33 -22.96
N GLY A 429 7.39 36.42 -23.54
CA GLY A 429 6.53 37.60 -23.44
C GLY A 429 6.07 37.90 -22.02
N ILE A 430 5.72 36.86 -21.24
CA ILE A 430 5.33 37.02 -19.83
C ILE A 430 6.51 37.49 -18.99
N SER A 431 7.73 36.99 -19.25
CA SER A 431 8.92 37.42 -18.50
C SER A 431 9.27 38.87 -18.79
N LEU A 432 9.21 39.29 -20.06
CA LEU A 432 9.35 40.70 -20.44
C LEU A 432 8.33 41.56 -19.68
N ALA A 433 7.05 41.15 -19.65
CA ALA A 433 5.99 41.89 -18.97
C ALA A 433 6.19 41.92 -17.46
N ALA A 434 6.67 40.84 -16.84
CA ALA A 434 6.97 40.81 -15.42
C ALA A 434 8.15 41.71 -15.03
N LEU A 435 9.15 41.84 -15.90
CA LEU A 435 10.40 42.59 -15.63
C LEU A 435 10.32 44.09 -16.02
N ARG A 436 9.28 44.51 -16.76
CA ARG A 436 9.05 45.91 -17.15
C ARG A 436 7.58 46.29 -17.01
N ASN A 437 7.29 47.37 -16.28
CA ASN A 437 5.92 47.72 -15.89
C ASN A 437 5.07 48.32 -17.03
N ASN A 438 5.68 49.06 -17.96
CA ASN A 438 4.97 49.83 -18.99
C ASN A 438 4.84 49.12 -20.35
N ILE A 439 5.09 47.81 -20.41
CA ILE A 439 4.96 47.07 -21.67
C ILE A 439 3.59 46.39 -21.79
N LYS A 440 3.09 46.31 -23.03
CA LYS A 440 1.98 45.45 -23.43
C LYS A 440 2.49 44.35 -24.33
N VAL A 441 2.03 43.12 -24.12
CA VAL A 441 2.53 41.95 -24.87
C VAL A 441 1.38 41.15 -25.46
N ASP A 442 1.37 41.03 -26.78
CA ASP A 442 0.52 40.07 -27.47
C ASP A 442 1.29 38.76 -27.64
N LEU A 443 0.75 37.68 -27.07
CA LEU A 443 1.31 36.33 -27.10
C LEU A 443 0.60 35.54 -28.19
N VAL A 444 1.31 35.21 -29.27
CA VAL A 444 0.73 34.67 -30.50
C VAL A 444 1.13 33.21 -30.68
N ASP A 445 0.15 32.33 -30.82
CA ASP A 445 0.36 30.92 -31.16
C ASP A 445 -0.86 30.34 -31.90
N PHE A 446 -0.67 29.22 -32.60
CA PHE A 446 -1.71 28.59 -33.41
C PHE A 446 -2.46 27.49 -32.64
N TYR A 447 -1.76 26.75 -31.78
CA TYR A 447 -2.28 25.49 -31.24
C TYR A 447 -3.13 25.70 -29.97
N PRO A 448 -4.14 24.84 -29.72
CA PRO A 448 -5.00 24.97 -28.53
C PRO A 448 -4.28 24.75 -27.18
N ILE A 449 -3.18 23.98 -27.16
CA ILE A 449 -2.44 23.69 -25.93
C ILE A 449 -1.63 24.93 -25.49
N PRO A 450 -0.80 25.57 -26.35
CA PRO A 450 -0.23 26.88 -26.08
C PRO A 450 -1.25 27.91 -25.58
N GLU A 451 -2.41 28.04 -26.24
CA GLU A 451 -3.49 28.94 -25.78
C GLU A 451 -3.86 28.72 -24.31
N LYS A 452 -4.09 27.46 -23.94
CA LYS A 452 -4.48 27.08 -22.58
C LYS A 452 -3.35 27.31 -21.58
N VAL A 453 -2.11 26.99 -21.95
CA VAL A 453 -0.94 27.10 -21.06
C VAL A 453 -0.59 28.57 -20.83
N THR A 454 -0.46 29.35 -21.90
CA THR A 454 -0.15 30.77 -21.83
C THR A 454 -1.20 31.53 -21.02
N LYS A 455 -2.50 31.30 -21.27
CA LYS A 455 -3.57 31.92 -20.46
C LYS A 455 -3.45 31.59 -18.96
N LYS A 456 -3.05 30.37 -18.60
CA LYS A 456 -2.80 30.02 -17.20
C LYS A 456 -1.60 30.76 -16.61
N ASN A 457 -0.53 30.91 -17.38
CA ASN A 457 0.67 31.61 -16.93
C ASN A 457 0.44 33.12 -16.79
N ILE A 458 -0.34 33.73 -17.69
CA ILE A 458 -0.78 35.13 -17.57
C ILE A 458 -1.45 35.35 -16.21
N VAL A 459 -2.43 34.50 -15.87
CA VAL A 459 -3.13 34.57 -14.58
C VAL A 459 -2.20 34.28 -13.40
N LYS A 460 -1.31 33.29 -13.54
CA LYS A 460 -0.33 32.92 -12.49
C LYS A 460 0.55 34.11 -12.09
N HIS A 461 0.90 34.98 -13.04
CA HIS A 461 1.75 36.14 -12.82
C HIS A 461 0.99 37.47 -12.69
N ASN A 462 -0.35 37.47 -12.69
CA ASN A 462 -1.22 38.66 -12.59
C ASN A 462 -0.96 39.69 -13.70
N LEU A 463 -0.92 39.24 -14.95
CA LEU A 463 -0.59 40.07 -16.12
C LEU A 463 -1.75 40.24 -17.12
N GLU A 464 -2.98 39.93 -16.71
CA GLU A 464 -4.17 39.95 -17.58
C GLU A 464 -4.44 41.32 -18.21
N GLU A 465 -4.06 42.42 -17.54
CA GLU A 465 -4.27 43.79 -18.06
C GLU A 465 -3.21 44.22 -19.07
N ARG A 466 -2.07 43.51 -19.12
CA ARG A 466 -0.90 43.87 -19.93
C ARG A 466 -0.55 42.84 -20.98
N THR A 467 -1.17 41.67 -20.93
CA THR A 467 -0.86 40.57 -21.86
C THR A 467 -2.14 39.94 -22.40
N GLU A 468 -2.16 39.66 -23.69
CA GLU A 468 -3.29 39.04 -24.39
C GLU A 468 -2.81 37.87 -25.24
N PHE A 469 -3.52 36.74 -25.20
CA PHE A 469 -3.24 35.63 -26.11
C PHE A 469 -4.04 35.77 -27.41
N ILE A 470 -3.36 35.66 -28.56
CA ILE A 470 -3.97 35.71 -29.89
C ILE A 470 -3.75 34.37 -30.59
N LYS A 471 -4.86 33.71 -30.94
CA LYS A 471 -4.82 32.52 -31.76
C LYS A 471 -4.62 32.89 -33.23
N SER A 472 -3.45 32.62 -33.78
CA SER A 472 -3.09 32.98 -35.16
C SER A 472 -2.13 31.96 -35.74
N ASP A 473 -2.25 31.72 -37.05
CA ASP A 473 -1.17 31.08 -37.81
C ASP A 473 -0.15 32.17 -38.16
N LEU A 474 1.01 32.12 -37.51
CA LEU A 474 2.02 33.17 -37.53
C LEU A 474 1.40 34.57 -37.38
N LEU A 475 1.74 35.53 -38.23
CA LEU A 475 1.29 36.92 -38.13
C LEU A 475 -0.03 37.20 -38.84
N ASN A 476 -0.71 36.19 -39.41
CA ASN A 476 -1.91 36.39 -40.22
C ASN A 476 -2.99 37.23 -39.52
N LYS A 477 -3.42 36.83 -38.32
CA LYS A 477 -4.47 37.53 -37.58
C LYS A 477 -4.04 38.92 -37.15
N VAL A 478 -2.77 39.05 -36.77
CA VAL A 478 -2.14 40.30 -36.34
C VAL A 478 -2.12 41.33 -37.48
N ILE A 479 -1.80 40.88 -38.70
CA ILE A 479 -1.84 41.68 -39.93
C ILE A 479 -3.29 42.07 -40.27
N GLU A 480 -4.23 41.13 -40.20
CA GLU A 480 -5.66 41.38 -40.46
C GLU A 480 -6.23 42.45 -39.52
N ASP A 481 -5.85 42.41 -38.24
CA ASP A 481 -6.31 43.36 -37.22
C ASP A 481 -5.57 44.71 -37.28
N GLY A 482 -4.56 44.83 -38.17
CA GLY A 482 -3.78 46.06 -38.36
C GLY A 482 -2.94 46.45 -37.14
N LYS A 483 -2.60 45.48 -36.28
CA LYS A 483 -1.79 45.73 -35.08
C LYS A 483 -0.35 46.08 -35.44
N LYS A 484 0.26 46.93 -34.62
CA LYS A 484 1.64 47.41 -34.77
C LYS A 484 2.43 47.25 -33.48
N TYR A 485 3.71 46.89 -33.59
CA TYR A 485 4.59 46.60 -32.47
C TYR A 485 5.92 47.33 -32.60
N ASP A 486 6.48 47.68 -31.45
CA ASP A 486 7.82 48.23 -31.32
C ASP A 486 8.86 47.12 -31.30
N ILE A 487 8.50 45.94 -30.77
CA ILE A 487 9.37 44.77 -30.72
C ILE A 487 8.58 43.52 -31.13
N LEU A 488 9.13 42.73 -32.03
CA LEU A 488 8.68 41.37 -32.32
C LEU A 488 9.79 40.42 -31.88
N VAL A 489 9.45 39.51 -30.96
CA VAL A 489 10.35 38.48 -30.44
C VAL A 489 9.77 37.11 -30.77
N SER A 490 10.62 36.13 -31.07
CA SER A 490 10.17 34.77 -31.32
C SER A 490 11.26 33.74 -31.02
N ASN A 491 10.87 32.63 -30.42
CA ASN A 491 11.62 31.37 -30.47
C ASN A 491 10.85 30.41 -31.40
N PRO A 492 11.04 30.52 -32.73
CA PRO A 492 10.30 29.68 -33.67
C PRO A 492 10.89 28.26 -33.72
N PRO A 493 10.15 27.28 -34.25
CA PRO A 493 10.71 25.98 -34.58
C PRO A 493 11.85 26.13 -35.59
N TYR A 494 13.04 25.62 -35.26
CA TYR A 494 14.27 25.83 -36.04
C TYR A 494 15.09 24.57 -36.32
N ILE A 495 14.64 23.40 -35.83
CA ILE A 495 15.38 22.14 -35.99
C ILE A 495 15.02 21.55 -37.35
N ALA A 496 16.05 21.18 -38.13
CA ALA A 496 15.86 20.49 -39.40
C ALA A 496 15.23 19.10 -39.17
N ASP A 497 14.31 18.69 -40.04
CA ASP A 497 13.52 17.46 -39.89
C ASP A 497 14.39 16.20 -39.71
N GLU A 498 15.54 16.13 -40.39
CA GLU A 498 16.47 14.98 -40.30
C GLU A 498 17.15 14.84 -38.93
N VAL A 499 17.25 15.92 -38.15
CA VAL A 499 17.94 15.94 -36.86
C VAL A 499 17.02 15.53 -35.71
N ILE A 500 15.69 15.62 -35.90
CA ILE A 500 14.70 15.39 -34.83
C ILE A 500 14.78 13.96 -34.28
N ASP A 501 15.02 12.97 -35.15
CA ASP A 501 15.10 11.57 -34.76
C ASP A 501 16.31 11.23 -33.86
N ASP A 502 17.36 12.07 -33.94
CA ASP A 502 18.61 11.95 -33.18
C ASP A 502 18.59 12.73 -31.85
N LEU A 503 17.50 13.45 -31.55
CA LEU A 503 17.34 14.16 -30.27
C LEU A 503 17.22 13.17 -29.10
N MET A 504 17.50 13.68 -27.90
CA MET A 504 17.30 12.93 -26.65
C MET A 504 15.85 12.42 -26.54
N GLU A 505 15.67 11.21 -25.98
CA GLU A 505 14.36 10.54 -25.88
C GLU A 505 13.30 11.42 -25.20
N ASP A 506 13.69 12.19 -24.18
CA ASP A 506 12.77 13.08 -23.46
C ASP A 506 12.29 14.27 -24.29
N VAL A 507 13.07 14.71 -25.27
CA VAL A 507 12.69 15.75 -26.24
C VAL A 507 11.89 15.14 -27.38
N LYS A 508 12.45 14.11 -28.04
CA LYS A 508 11.85 13.50 -29.22
C LYS A 508 10.47 12.89 -28.95
N ASP A 509 10.34 12.16 -27.84
CA ASP A 509 9.14 11.36 -27.60
C ASP A 509 8.01 12.14 -26.93
N TYR A 510 8.31 13.31 -26.33
CA TYR A 510 7.35 14.04 -25.49
C TYR A 510 7.13 15.51 -25.85
N GLU A 511 8.15 16.21 -26.37
CA GLU A 511 7.96 17.61 -26.78
C GLU A 511 7.26 17.65 -28.16
N PRO A 512 6.38 18.64 -28.40
CA PRO A 512 5.59 18.67 -29.61
C PRO A 512 6.49 18.86 -30.83
N HIS A 513 6.44 17.93 -31.78
CA HIS A 513 7.14 18.03 -33.06
C HIS A 513 6.90 19.38 -33.77
N THR A 514 5.68 19.92 -33.62
CA THR A 514 5.29 21.22 -34.20
C THR A 514 6.01 22.42 -33.58
N ALA A 515 6.61 22.28 -32.39
CA ALA A 515 7.44 23.32 -31.78
C ALA A 515 8.94 23.11 -32.06
N LEU A 516 9.34 21.98 -32.65
CA LEU A 516 10.73 21.64 -32.94
C LEU A 516 11.06 21.83 -34.42
N ALA A 517 10.21 21.30 -35.30
CA ALA A 517 10.44 21.19 -36.73
C ALA A 517 10.38 22.54 -37.47
N GLY A 518 11.52 22.98 -37.98
CA GLY A 518 11.69 24.18 -38.79
C GLY A 518 11.75 23.93 -40.31
N GLY A 519 11.40 22.71 -40.76
CA GLY A 519 11.43 22.30 -42.17
C GLY A 519 12.69 21.53 -42.57
N GLU A 520 12.96 21.46 -43.87
CA GLU A 520 14.08 20.67 -44.42
C GLU A 520 15.45 21.16 -43.93
N ASP A 521 15.65 22.48 -43.83
CA ASP A 521 16.90 23.12 -43.38
C ASP A 521 16.77 23.93 -42.09
N GLY A 522 15.58 23.88 -41.44
CA GLY A 522 15.28 24.64 -40.23
C GLY A 522 14.96 26.13 -40.46
N MET A 523 14.85 26.60 -41.72
CA MET A 523 14.71 28.03 -42.02
C MET A 523 13.29 28.51 -42.37
N ASP A 524 12.31 27.60 -42.49
CA ASP A 524 10.97 27.92 -43.02
C ASP A 524 10.27 29.04 -42.23
N PHE A 525 10.31 28.97 -40.91
CA PHE A 525 9.69 29.97 -40.04
C PHE A 525 10.39 31.33 -40.14
N TYR A 526 11.72 31.36 -40.14
CA TYR A 526 12.48 32.62 -40.28
C TYR A 526 12.13 33.32 -41.59
N ASN A 527 12.05 32.58 -42.70
CA ASN A 527 11.70 33.12 -44.02
C ASN A 527 10.35 33.83 -44.02
N ILE A 528 9.33 33.20 -43.42
CA ILE A 528 7.97 33.76 -43.36
C ILE A 528 7.93 34.95 -42.41
N ILE A 529 8.46 34.81 -41.19
CA ILE A 529 8.37 35.84 -40.15
C ILE A 529 9.14 37.10 -40.56
N VAL A 530 10.35 36.97 -41.11
CA VAL A 530 11.13 38.14 -41.57
C VAL A 530 10.40 38.89 -42.69
N SER A 531 9.75 38.18 -43.61
CA SER A 531 8.99 38.81 -44.69
C SER A 531 7.74 39.54 -44.18
N GLU A 532 6.99 38.91 -43.28
CA GLU A 532 5.71 39.40 -42.74
C GLU A 532 5.86 40.46 -41.65
N SER A 533 6.92 40.38 -40.84
CA SER A 533 7.19 41.30 -39.73
C SER A 533 7.21 42.77 -40.15
N ARG A 534 7.65 43.07 -41.38
CA ARG A 534 7.61 44.42 -41.98
C ARG A 534 6.21 45.05 -42.00
N LYS A 535 5.17 44.23 -42.07
CA LYS A 535 3.77 44.69 -42.06
C LYS A 535 3.29 45.06 -40.66
N VAL A 536 3.92 44.53 -39.61
CA VAL A 536 3.47 44.68 -38.21
C VAL A 536 4.44 45.46 -37.33
N LEU A 537 5.69 45.68 -37.76
CA LEU A 537 6.63 46.52 -37.02
C LEU A 537 6.37 48.02 -37.28
N ASN A 538 6.65 48.83 -36.26
CA ASN A 538 6.77 50.29 -36.34
C ASN A 538 8.11 50.69 -37.01
N GLU A 539 8.27 51.97 -37.38
CA GLU A 539 9.55 52.49 -37.84
C GLU A 539 10.61 52.39 -36.74
N ASN A 540 11.80 51.83 -37.04
CA ASN A 540 12.83 51.45 -36.08
C ASN A 540 12.44 50.34 -35.10
N GLY A 541 11.34 49.61 -35.38
CA GLY A 541 10.94 48.46 -34.60
C GLY A 541 11.97 47.34 -34.63
N ILE A 542 12.03 46.55 -33.57
CA ILE A 542 13.04 45.52 -33.35
C ILE A 542 12.47 44.15 -33.72
N LEU A 543 13.25 43.34 -34.42
CA LEU A 543 13.01 41.92 -34.64
C LEU A 543 14.11 41.11 -33.95
N ALA A 544 13.73 40.18 -33.07
CA ALA A 544 14.65 39.34 -32.31
C ALA A 544 14.23 37.87 -32.35
N PHE A 545 15.20 36.98 -32.63
CA PHE A 545 14.97 35.54 -32.71
C PHE A 545 15.90 34.76 -31.78
N GLU A 546 15.41 33.67 -31.22
CA GLU A 546 16.27 32.53 -30.87
C GLU A 546 16.59 31.73 -32.14
N ILE A 547 17.82 31.23 -32.23
CA ILE A 547 18.34 30.45 -33.36
C ILE A 547 19.08 29.19 -32.90
N GLY A 548 19.19 28.23 -33.82
CA GLY A 548 20.17 27.15 -33.72
C GLY A 548 21.60 27.69 -33.80
N TYR A 549 22.54 26.97 -33.18
CA TYR A 549 23.94 27.39 -33.02
C TYR A 549 24.71 27.59 -34.34
N ASP A 550 24.19 27.06 -35.45
CA ASP A 550 24.77 27.10 -36.79
C ASP A 550 23.98 28.00 -37.77
N GLN A 551 22.92 28.66 -37.31
CA GLN A 551 22.01 29.44 -38.16
C GLN A 551 22.28 30.96 -38.13
N GLY A 552 23.19 31.43 -37.27
CA GLY A 552 23.50 32.85 -37.05
C GLY A 552 23.68 33.67 -38.33
N GLU A 553 24.62 33.28 -39.18
CA GLU A 553 24.92 34.03 -40.40
C GLU A 553 23.78 33.94 -41.43
N LYS A 554 23.09 32.79 -41.53
CA LYS A 554 21.97 32.61 -42.47
C LYS A 554 20.80 33.54 -42.13
N VAL A 555 20.39 33.57 -40.85
CA VAL A 555 19.29 34.42 -40.37
C VAL A 555 19.65 35.90 -40.48
N LYS A 556 20.91 36.25 -40.18
CA LYS A 556 21.41 37.62 -40.38
C LYS A 556 21.31 38.08 -41.83
N VAL A 557 21.79 37.28 -42.79
CA VAL A 557 21.70 37.61 -44.22
C VAL A 557 20.25 37.76 -44.66
N LEU A 558 19.36 36.86 -44.23
CA LEU A 558 17.92 36.94 -44.51
C LEU A 558 17.30 38.26 -44.01
N MET A 559 17.68 38.70 -42.81
CA MET A 559 17.22 39.98 -42.25
C MET A 559 17.79 41.18 -43.05
N GLU A 560 19.06 41.16 -43.44
CA GLU A 560 19.69 42.20 -44.26
C GLU A 560 18.98 42.35 -45.61
N GLU A 561 18.70 41.23 -46.29
CA GLU A 561 18.01 41.20 -47.59
C GLU A 561 16.57 41.74 -47.51
N ASN A 562 15.94 41.66 -46.33
CA ASN A 562 14.60 42.19 -46.09
C ASN A 562 14.58 43.62 -45.55
N GLY A 563 15.74 44.27 -45.43
CA GLY A 563 15.87 45.69 -45.12
C GLY A 563 16.09 46.02 -43.65
N PHE A 564 16.30 45.01 -42.79
CA PHE A 564 16.70 45.23 -41.39
C PHE A 564 18.15 45.70 -41.31
N LYS A 565 18.45 46.51 -40.29
CA LYS A 565 19.75 47.15 -40.05
C LYS A 565 20.24 46.88 -38.63
N ASN A 566 21.52 47.18 -38.40
CA ASN A 566 22.19 47.02 -37.10
C ASN A 566 22.07 45.60 -36.53
N ILE A 567 22.12 44.60 -37.40
CA ILE A 567 21.90 43.20 -37.01
C ILE A 567 23.09 42.69 -36.20
N LYS A 568 22.80 42.06 -35.07
CA LYS A 568 23.79 41.44 -34.19
C LYS A 568 23.46 39.96 -34.04
N VAL A 569 24.51 39.14 -34.04
CA VAL A 569 24.45 37.74 -33.60
C VAL A 569 25.07 37.69 -32.21
N ILE A 570 24.32 37.19 -31.25
CA ILE A 570 24.69 37.18 -29.84
C ILE A 570 24.83 35.74 -29.41
N GLN A 571 25.88 35.50 -28.62
CA GLN A 571 26.22 34.18 -28.14
C GLN A 571 25.65 33.94 -26.74
N ASP A 572 25.28 32.69 -26.47
CA ASP A 572 24.93 32.23 -25.13
C ASP A 572 26.17 32.13 -24.21
N LEU A 573 25.94 31.74 -22.95
CA LEU A 573 27.02 31.58 -21.96
C LEU A 573 28.01 30.45 -22.33
N ALA A 574 27.64 29.53 -23.23
CA ALA A 574 28.52 28.51 -23.75
C ALA A 574 29.35 28.99 -24.96
N GLY A 575 29.13 30.22 -25.44
CA GLY A 575 29.82 30.81 -26.57
C GLY A 575 29.28 30.35 -27.93
N LEU A 576 28.06 29.81 -27.98
CA LEU A 576 27.38 29.42 -29.20
C LEU A 576 26.42 30.52 -29.65
N ASP A 577 26.28 30.73 -30.96
CA ASP A 577 25.32 31.69 -31.51
C ASP A 577 23.90 31.30 -31.08
N ARG A 578 23.14 32.23 -30.50
CA ARG A 578 21.82 31.93 -29.92
C ARG A 578 20.75 32.92 -30.29
N VAL A 579 21.11 34.19 -30.44
CA VAL A 579 20.14 35.26 -30.71
C VAL A 579 20.56 36.08 -31.91
N VAL A 580 19.61 36.36 -32.80
CA VAL A 580 19.79 37.36 -33.87
C VAL A 580 18.79 38.49 -33.66
N ILE A 581 19.28 39.72 -33.60
CA ILE A 581 18.46 40.91 -33.33
C ILE A 581 18.82 42.04 -34.29
N GLY A 582 17.83 42.76 -34.80
CA GLY A 582 18.01 43.90 -35.70
C GLY A 582 16.79 44.82 -35.77
N ASN A 583 16.93 45.99 -36.39
CA ASN A 583 15.90 47.03 -36.43
C ASN A 583 15.42 47.29 -37.86
N PHE A 584 14.14 47.56 -38.05
CA PHE A 584 13.52 47.84 -39.35
C PHE A 584 13.61 49.33 -39.76
#